data_AF-A9FIH0-F1
#
_entry.id   AF-A9FIH0-F1
#
_cell.length_a   1.000
_cell.length_b   1.000
_cell.length_c   1.000
_cell.angle_alpha   90.00
_cell.angle_beta   90.00
_cell.angle_gamma   90.00
#
_symmetry.space_group_name_H-M   'P 1'
#
loop_
_entity.id
_entity.type
_entity.pdbx_description
1 polymer ?
#
loop_
_entity_poly.entity_id
_entity_poly.type
_entity_poly.pdbx_seq_one_letter_code
_entity_poly.pdbx_strand_id
1 'polypeptide(L)'
;MAKRSASVRRELSRDDETFDVPAAVLCACCGQPDCAGCSAASDEGSGVVAIVPWERPIGGVWSRLWATSRATTLGAETFFATIPDGALPTAMRFALLAETLAILSMIAALLPLIALALPSLALELARNPAARASALQWLAIGVPAVTVWMVLAHTLHGAALDLGARRQGARPERRRALRFGLYACGWDLMAGPLGALAMLITGGTKGAEQVLSASLRVPGKASMALLLGVYALHPDAAERARRAGSIAALALTIASGFAAIALAIAFS
;
A
#
# COMPACT_ATOMS: atom_id res chain seq x y z
N MET A 1 -5.10 21.51 87.54
CA MET A 1 -5.54 21.92 86.20
C MET A 1 -4.99 20.93 85.18
N ALA A 2 -5.82 19.96 84.76
CA ALA A 2 -5.43 18.88 83.85
C ALA A 2 -5.56 19.33 82.39
N LYS A 3 -4.46 19.21 81.62
CA LYS A 3 -4.39 19.55 80.19
C LYS A 3 -5.08 18.47 79.36
N ARG A 4 -6.13 18.84 78.62
CA ARG A 4 -6.78 18.04 77.58
C ARG A 4 -5.83 17.86 76.40
N SER A 5 -5.53 16.61 76.03
CA SER A 5 -4.87 16.26 74.77
C SER A 5 -5.91 16.28 73.64
N ALA A 6 -5.64 17.07 72.60
CA ALA A 6 -6.43 17.07 71.37
C ALA A 6 -5.93 15.93 70.47
N SER A 7 -6.74 14.89 70.32
CA SER A 7 -6.51 13.83 69.32
C SER A 7 -6.91 14.35 67.95
N VAL A 8 -5.93 14.74 67.14
CA VAL A 8 -6.11 15.05 65.72
C VAL A 8 -6.33 13.73 64.98
N ARG A 9 -7.59 13.45 64.63
CA ARG A 9 -7.99 12.33 63.77
C ARG A 9 -7.60 12.69 62.33
N ARG A 10 -6.52 12.11 61.83
CA ARG A 10 -6.09 12.24 60.43
C ARG A 10 -7.05 11.42 59.57
N GLU A 11 -7.90 12.09 58.79
CA GLU A 11 -8.63 11.46 57.70
C GLU A 11 -7.64 11.07 56.60
N LEU A 12 -7.57 9.78 56.29
CA LEU A 12 -6.84 9.25 55.15
C LEU A 12 -7.66 9.58 53.89
N SER A 13 -7.29 10.66 53.20
CA SER A 13 -7.72 10.90 51.82
C SER A 13 -7.18 9.74 50.98
N ARG A 14 -8.08 8.91 50.47
CA ARG A 14 -7.76 7.80 49.57
C ARG A 14 -7.80 8.36 48.16
N ASP A 15 -6.66 8.86 47.69
CA ASP A 15 -6.46 9.20 46.28
C ASP A 15 -6.46 7.89 45.48
N ASP A 16 -7.60 7.55 44.88
CA ASP A 16 -7.72 6.54 43.81
C ASP A 16 -7.11 7.11 42.51
N GLU A 17 -5.83 7.49 42.54
CA GLU A 17 -5.05 7.64 41.31
C GLU A 17 -4.86 6.24 40.72
N THR A 18 -5.73 5.91 39.77
CA THR A 18 -5.57 4.73 38.92
C THR A 18 -4.36 4.99 38.03
N PHE A 19 -3.18 4.56 38.48
CA PHE A 19 -1.97 4.58 37.67
C PHE A 19 -2.22 3.73 36.42
N ASP A 20 -2.25 4.38 35.26
CA ASP A 20 -2.31 3.73 33.96
C ASP A 20 -0.93 3.11 33.68
N VAL A 21 -0.68 1.93 34.26
CA VAL A 21 0.56 1.19 34.07
C VAL A 21 0.52 0.59 32.67
N PRO A 22 1.42 0.96 31.74
CA PRO A 22 1.42 0.38 30.41
C PRO A 22 1.56 -1.14 30.52
N ALA A 23 0.76 -1.87 29.73
CA ALA A 23 0.79 -3.32 29.72
C ALA A 23 2.23 -3.80 29.46
N ALA A 24 2.85 -4.40 30.48
CA ALA A 24 4.17 -4.97 30.35
C ALA A 24 4.07 -6.21 29.45
N VAL A 25 4.72 -6.16 28.29
CA VAL A 25 4.84 -7.32 27.41
C VAL A 25 5.98 -8.18 27.95
N LEU A 26 5.64 -9.28 28.61
CA LEU A 26 6.60 -10.25 29.13
C LEU A 26 6.74 -11.41 28.15
N CYS A 27 7.94 -11.99 28.06
CA CYS A 27 8.12 -13.24 27.33
C CYS A 27 7.27 -14.35 27.96
N ALA A 28 6.37 -14.96 27.19
CA ALA A 28 5.48 -16.00 27.71
C ALA A 28 6.20 -17.26 28.22
N CYS A 29 7.44 -17.51 27.77
CA CYS A 29 8.24 -18.66 28.23
C CYS A 29 8.99 -18.40 29.54
N CYS A 30 9.64 -17.24 29.67
CA CYS A 30 10.57 -17.01 30.78
C CYS A 30 10.24 -15.78 31.63
N GLY A 31 9.15 -15.07 31.31
CA GLY A 31 8.63 -13.95 32.10
C GLY A 31 9.49 -12.70 32.11
N GLN A 32 10.60 -12.65 31.37
CA GLN A 32 11.49 -11.50 31.33
C GLN A 32 10.97 -10.43 30.34
N PRO A 33 10.98 -9.14 30.71
CA PRO A 33 10.57 -8.04 29.82
C PRO A 33 11.58 -7.81 28.69
N ASP A 34 12.86 -8.06 28.93
CA ASP A 34 13.96 -7.88 27.95
C ASP A 34 14.49 -9.23 27.43
N CYS A 35 13.59 -10.18 27.22
CA CYS A 35 13.99 -11.50 26.73
C CYS A 35 14.53 -11.42 25.29
N ALA A 36 15.81 -11.74 25.08
CA ALA A 36 16.43 -11.84 23.76
C ALA A 36 15.98 -13.06 22.92
N GLY A 37 15.03 -13.86 23.42
CA GLY A 37 14.52 -15.10 22.82
C GLY A 37 14.86 -16.33 23.67
N CYS A 38 13.92 -16.80 24.48
CA CYS A 38 14.08 -18.02 25.32
C CYS A 38 13.99 -19.33 24.52
N SER A 39 13.70 -19.26 23.22
CA SER A 39 13.91 -20.31 22.23
C SER A 39 14.24 -19.64 20.89
N ALA A 40 14.99 -20.32 20.01
CA ALA A 40 15.10 -19.88 18.62
C ALA A 40 13.68 -19.81 18.07
N ALA A 41 13.25 -18.61 17.64
CA ALA A 41 11.91 -18.40 17.14
C ALA A 41 11.61 -19.47 16.08
N SER A 42 10.73 -20.42 16.40
CA SER A 42 10.04 -21.13 15.34
C SER A 42 9.20 -20.08 14.62
N ASP A 43 9.12 -20.15 13.29
CA ASP A 43 8.34 -19.22 12.45
C ASP A 43 6.84 -19.14 12.84
N GLU A 44 6.40 -19.94 13.81
CA GLU A 44 5.05 -20.05 14.34
C GLU A 44 4.88 -19.42 15.75
N GLY A 45 5.96 -18.97 16.40
CA GLY A 45 5.95 -18.50 17.79
C GLY A 45 5.80 -16.99 17.94
N SER A 46 4.58 -16.50 18.18
CA SER A 46 4.26 -15.14 18.66
C SER A 46 4.93 -13.97 17.91
N GLY A 47 5.13 -14.11 16.59
CA GLY A 47 5.42 -12.98 15.73
C GLY A 47 4.17 -12.12 15.61
N VAL A 48 4.28 -10.81 15.75
CA VAL A 48 3.23 -9.88 15.32
C VAL A 48 3.03 -10.11 13.82
N VAL A 49 2.11 -10.99 13.45
CA VAL A 49 1.75 -11.22 12.05
C VAL A 49 1.22 -9.88 11.56
N ALA A 50 1.91 -9.26 10.60
CA ALA A 50 1.48 -8.00 10.01
C ALA A 50 0.16 -8.23 9.27
N ILE A 51 -0.98 -8.09 9.96
CA ILE A 51 -2.29 -8.29 9.36
C ILE A 51 -2.57 -7.11 8.43
N VAL A 52 -2.55 -7.40 7.12
CA VAL A 52 -2.89 -6.46 6.06
C VAL A 52 -4.31 -5.90 6.32
N PRO A 53 -4.50 -4.57 6.45
CA PRO A 53 -5.80 -4.01 6.83
C PRO A 53 -6.95 -4.45 5.91
N TRP A 54 -6.69 -4.63 4.61
CA TRP A 54 -7.65 -5.13 3.62
C TRP A 54 -8.23 -6.51 3.95
N GLU A 55 -7.42 -7.37 4.56
CA GLU A 55 -7.78 -8.76 4.86
C GLU A 55 -8.53 -8.91 6.19
N ARG A 56 -8.64 -7.82 6.98
CA ARG A 56 -9.36 -7.85 8.26
C ARG A 56 -10.87 -8.05 8.02
N PRO A 57 -11.54 -8.94 8.77
CA PRO A 57 -12.98 -9.11 8.64
C PRO A 57 -13.78 -7.92 9.20
N ILE A 58 -13.16 -7.15 10.09
CA ILE A 58 -13.78 -6.01 10.78
C ILE A 58 -13.46 -4.70 10.06
N GLY A 59 -14.47 -3.85 9.89
CA GLY A 59 -14.36 -2.51 9.33
C GLY A 59 -14.92 -2.37 7.92
N GLY A 60 -15.35 -1.14 7.58
CA GLY A 60 -15.87 -0.83 6.25
C GLY A 60 -14.82 -0.99 5.14
N VAL A 61 -15.27 -1.35 3.93
CA VAL A 61 -14.40 -1.53 2.75
C VAL A 61 -13.51 -0.31 2.50
N TRP A 62 -14.06 0.89 2.61
CA TRP A 62 -13.32 2.14 2.42
C TRP A 62 -12.23 2.37 3.47
N SER A 63 -12.52 2.10 4.74
CA SER A 63 -11.52 2.22 5.82
C SER A 63 -10.37 1.24 5.59
N ARG A 64 -10.68 0.00 5.21
CA ARG A 64 -9.69 -1.03 4.90
C ARG A 64 -8.86 -0.71 3.65
N LEU A 65 -9.48 -0.17 2.60
CA LEU A 65 -8.79 0.30 1.39
C LEU A 65 -7.77 1.38 1.76
N TRP A 66 -8.22 2.47 2.40
CA TRP A 66 -7.36 3.59 2.76
C TRP A 66 -6.27 3.22 3.75
N ALA A 67 -6.57 2.39 4.76
CA ALA A 67 -5.57 1.91 5.70
C ALA A 67 -4.49 1.07 5.00
N THR A 68 -4.87 0.22 4.05
CA THR A 68 -3.92 -0.59 3.28
C THR A 68 -3.09 0.29 2.36
N SER A 69 -3.71 1.18 1.59
CA SER A 69 -3.01 2.10 0.69
C SER A 69 -2.04 3.02 1.43
N ARG A 70 -2.41 3.51 2.63
CA ARG A 70 -1.49 4.27 3.49
C ARG A 70 -0.34 3.40 4.00
N ALA A 71 -0.62 2.16 4.42
CA ALA A 71 0.43 1.25 4.89
C ALA A 71 1.43 0.89 3.78
N THR A 72 0.95 0.63 2.56
CA THR A 72 1.80 0.29 1.40
C THR A 72 2.57 1.50 0.84
N THR A 73 2.19 2.72 1.21
CA THR A 73 2.82 3.96 0.75
C THR A 73 3.71 4.58 1.83
N LEU A 74 3.14 4.96 2.97
CA LEU A 74 3.85 5.65 4.05
C LEU A 74 4.66 4.68 4.91
N GLY A 75 4.17 3.45 5.10
CA GLY A 75 4.82 2.39 5.87
C GLY A 75 5.45 1.30 5.01
N ALA A 76 5.77 1.60 3.74
CA ALA A 76 6.12 0.61 2.73
C ALA A 76 7.26 -0.32 3.16
N GLU A 77 8.29 0.22 3.83
CA GLU A 77 9.43 -0.58 4.29
C GLU A 77 9.01 -1.66 5.30
N THR A 78 8.29 -1.28 6.36
CA THR A 78 7.80 -2.24 7.36
C THR A 78 6.78 -3.20 6.79
N PHE A 79 5.85 -2.70 5.96
CA PHE A 79 4.77 -3.49 5.37
C PHE A 79 5.31 -4.58 4.45
N PHE A 80 6.22 -4.24 3.54
CA PHE A 80 6.71 -5.20 2.54
C PHE A 80 7.86 -6.08 3.05
N ALA A 81 8.59 -5.65 4.10
CA ALA A 81 9.58 -6.51 4.74
C ALA A 81 8.95 -7.72 5.45
N THR A 82 7.71 -7.61 5.89
CA THR A 82 7.00 -8.62 6.68
C THR A 82 5.69 -9.07 6.04
N ILE A 83 5.54 -8.87 4.73
CA ILE A 83 4.30 -9.18 4.02
C ILE A 83 3.94 -10.67 4.22
N PRO A 84 2.78 -10.98 4.84
CA PRO A 84 2.44 -12.36 5.13
C PRO A 84 2.03 -13.08 3.85
N ASP A 85 2.18 -14.40 3.87
CA ASP A 85 1.46 -15.25 2.93
C ASP A 85 -0.05 -15.06 3.08
N GLY A 86 -0.79 -15.32 2.00
CA GLY A 86 -2.24 -15.22 2.02
C GLY A 86 -2.88 -15.40 0.65
N ALA A 87 -4.20 -15.43 0.63
CA ALA A 87 -4.96 -15.69 -0.60
C ALA A 87 -4.74 -14.59 -1.65
N LEU A 88 -4.28 -14.97 -2.85
CA LEU A 88 -4.13 -14.05 -3.98
C LEU A 88 -5.45 -13.38 -4.40
N PRO A 89 -6.62 -14.07 -4.40
CA PRO A 89 -7.88 -13.42 -4.75
C PRO A 89 -8.23 -12.21 -3.85
N THR A 90 -7.85 -12.26 -2.57
CA THR A 90 -8.11 -11.15 -1.64
C THR A 90 -7.27 -9.93 -2.00
N ALA A 91 -5.97 -10.12 -2.27
CA ALA A 91 -5.07 -9.07 -2.73
C ALA A 91 -5.48 -8.53 -4.11
N MET A 92 -5.98 -9.39 -5.01
CA MET A 92 -6.47 -9.01 -6.34
C MET A 92 -7.67 -8.06 -6.24
N ARG A 93 -8.62 -8.31 -5.33
CA ARG A 93 -9.77 -7.42 -5.11
C ARG A 93 -9.34 -6.03 -4.63
N PHE A 94 -8.31 -5.96 -3.78
CA PHE A 94 -7.71 -4.69 -3.38
C PHE A 94 -7.09 -3.97 -4.57
N ALA A 95 -6.24 -4.67 -5.33
CA ALA A 95 -5.53 -4.13 -6.49
C ALA A 95 -6.51 -3.52 -7.51
N LEU A 96 -7.53 -4.28 -7.90
CA LEU A 96 -8.55 -3.82 -8.86
C LEU A 96 -9.30 -2.57 -8.37
N LEU A 97 -9.67 -2.53 -7.09
CA LEU A 97 -10.37 -1.38 -6.52
C LEU A 97 -9.45 -0.15 -6.45
N ALA A 98 -8.22 -0.33 -5.97
CA ALA A 98 -7.23 0.74 -5.83
C ALA A 98 -6.88 1.36 -7.19
N GLU A 99 -6.56 0.52 -8.19
CA GLU A 99 -6.24 0.97 -9.55
C GLU A 99 -7.41 1.66 -10.24
N THR A 100 -8.63 1.09 -10.13
CA THR A 100 -9.81 1.71 -10.75
C THR A 100 -10.04 3.11 -10.19
N LEU A 101 -9.90 3.28 -8.88
CA LEU A 101 -10.04 4.59 -8.24
C LEU A 101 -8.90 5.55 -8.63
N ALA A 102 -7.66 5.05 -8.72
CA ALA A 102 -6.52 5.83 -9.19
C ALA A 102 -6.77 6.36 -10.61
N ILE A 103 -7.13 5.49 -11.55
CA ILE A 103 -7.42 5.82 -12.95
C ILE A 103 -8.59 6.79 -13.06
N LEU A 104 -9.72 6.51 -12.41
CA LEU A 104 -10.89 7.40 -12.45
C LEU A 104 -10.56 8.78 -11.86
N SER A 105 -9.78 8.84 -10.79
CA SER A 105 -9.36 10.12 -10.21
C SER A 105 -8.44 10.91 -11.14
N MET A 106 -7.56 10.22 -11.87
CA MET A 106 -6.70 10.84 -12.86
C MET A 106 -7.51 11.38 -14.04
N ILE A 107 -8.46 10.60 -14.57
CA ILE A 107 -9.39 11.04 -15.61
C ILE A 107 -10.15 12.28 -15.13
N ALA A 108 -10.73 12.25 -13.93
CA ALA A 108 -11.46 13.38 -13.38
C ALA A 108 -10.60 14.65 -13.24
N ALA A 109 -9.34 14.51 -12.85
CA ALA A 109 -8.40 15.63 -12.74
C ALA A 109 -7.95 16.17 -14.11
N LEU A 110 -7.80 15.30 -15.12
CA LEU A 110 -7.36 15.69 -16.46
C LEU A 110 -8.49 16.25 -17.33
N LEU A 111 -9.74 15.83 -17.13
CA LEU A 111 -10.90 16.32 -17.89
C LEU A 111 -11.00 17.86 -17.98
N PRO A 112 -10.91 18.65 -16.89
CA PRO A 112 -10.94 20.11 -16.99
C PRO A 112 -9.74 20.67 -17.77
N LEU A 113 -8.55 20.08 -17.63
CA LEU A 113 -7.37 20.49 -18.38
C LEU A 113 -7.52 20.22 -19.87
N ILE A 114 -8.06 19.06 -20.24
CA ILE A 114 -8.39 18.70 -21.62
C ILE A 114 -9.46 19.64 -22.18
N ALA A 115 -10.48 19.98 -21.39
CA ALA A 115 -11.53 20.91 -21.83
C ALA A 115 -10.99 22.32 -22.11
N LEU A 116 -10.01 22.78 -21.31
CA LEU A 116 -9.32 24.05 -21.53
C LEU A 116 -8.36 23.99 -22.72
N ALA A 117 -7.63 22.89 -22.90
CA ALA A 117 -6.65 22.72 -23.97
C ALA A 117 -7.32 22.46 -25.35
N LEU A 118 -8.46 21.77 -25.37
CA LEU A 118 -9.19 21.36 -26.56
C LEU A 118 -10.67 21.80 -26.47
N PRO A 119 -10.94 23.12 -26.45
CA PRO A 119 -12.30 23.65 -26.25
C PRO A 119 -13.27 23.21 -27.36
N SER A 120 -12.79 23.04 -28.60
CA SER A 120 -13.61 22.54 -29.71
C SER A 120 -14.06 21.10 -29.48
N LEU A 121 -13.20 20.23 -28.96
CA LEU A 121 -13.56 18.85 -28.62
C LEU A 121 -14.57 18.81 -27.45
N ALA A 122 -14.37 19.66 -26.43
CA ALA A 122 -15.30 19.75 -25.32
C ALA A 122 -16.69 20.24 -25.76
N LEU A 123 -16.74 21.24 -26.65
CA LEU A 123 -17.99 21.72 -27.25
C LEU A 123 -18.65 20.67 -28.14
N GLU A 124 -17.86 19.92 -28.91
CA GLU A 124 -18.37 18.81 -29.74
C GLU A 124 -18.98 17.71 -28.86
N LEU A 125 -18.28 17.29 -27.81
CA LEU A 125 -18.83 16.36 -26.82
C LEU A 125 -20.07 16.95 -26.12
N ALA A 126 -20.14 18.25 -25.86
CA ALA A 126 -21.33 18.84 -25.23
C ALA A 126 -22.56 18.83 -26.16
N ARG A 127 -22.36 19.07 -27.46
CA ARG A 127 -23.44 19.29 -28.45
C ARG A 127 -23.85 18.03 -29.20
N ASN A 128 -22.91 17.12 -29.48
CA ASN A 128 -23.15 15.94 -30.31
C ASN A 128 -23.45 14.70 -29.46
N PRO A 129 -24.69 14.17 -29.47
CA PRO A 129 -25.06 12.99 -28.69
C PRO A 129 -24.31 11.72 -29.12
N ALA A 130 -23.97 11.57 -30.41
CA ALA A 130 -23.22 10.43 -30.90
C ALA A 130 -21.78 10.44 -30.38
N ALA A 131 -21.14 11.63 -30.36
CA ALA A 131 -19.81 11.79 -29.79
C ALA A 131 -19.78 11.46 -28.29
N ARG A 132 -20.80 11.87 -27.52
CA ARG A 132 -20.94 11.50 -26.10
C ARG A 132 -21.10 10.00 -25.90
N ALA A 133 -21.97 9.37 -26.68
CA ALA A 133 -22.20 7.93 -26.59
C ALA A 133 -20.91 7.15 -26.85
N SER A 134 -20.16 7.55 -27.89
CA SER A 134 -18.84 6.98 -28.20
C SER A 134 -17.84 7.20 -27.05
N ALA A 135 -17.73 8.43 -26.52
CA ALA A 135 -16.84 8.72 -25.40
C ALA A 135 -17.17 7.89 -24.15
N LEU A 136 -18.46 7.75 -23.82
CA LEU A 136 -18.91 6.92 -22.70
C LEU A 136 -18.61 5.43 -22.94
N GLN A 137 -18.78 4.94 -24.17
CA GLN A 137 -18.41 3.57 -24.54
C GLN A 137 -16.90 3.33 -24.37
N TRP A 138 -16.07 4.26 -24.86
CA TRP A 138 -14.63 4.20 -24.69
C TRP A 138 -14.20 4.27 -23.22
N LEU A 139 -14.86 5.06 -22.39
CA LEU A 139 -14.62 5.06 -20.95
C LEU A 139 -15.03 3.73 -20.30
N ALA A 140 -16.20 3.19 -20.67
CA ALA A 140 -16.72 1.94 -20.10
C ALA A 140 -15.85 0.72 -20.41
N ILE A 141 -15.17 0.69 -21.56
CA ILE A 141 -14.26 -0.40 -21.96
C ILE A 141 -12.82 -0.07 -21.54
N GLY A 142 -12.39 1.17 -21.76
CA GLY A 142 -11.03 1.64 -21.53
C GLY A 142 -10.64 1.61 -20.06
N VAL A 143 -11.51 2.06 -19.15
CA VAL A 143 -11.17 2.05 -17.71
C VAL A 143 -10.91 0.63 -17.20
N PRO A 144 -11.80 -0.37 -17.38
CA PRO A 144 -11.50 -1.74 -16.98
C PRO A 144 -10.26 -2.33 -17.67
N ALA A 145 -10.06 -2.06 -18.95
CA ALA A 145 -8.89 -2.56 -19.68
C ALA A 145 -7.58 -2.01 -19.10
N VAL A 146 -7.51 -0.70 -18.86
CA VAL A 146 -6.34 -0.05 -18.24
C VAL A 146 -6.17 -0.53 -16.80
N THR A 147 -7.24 -0.69 -16.01
CA THR A 147 -7.17 -1.26 -14.65
C THR A 147 -6.52 -2.64 -14.67
N VAL A 148 -6.99 -3.56 -15.52
CA VAL A 148 -6.44 -4.91 -15.61
C VAL A 148 -4.97 -4.87 -16.04
N TRP A 149 -4.63 -4.02 -17.02
CA TRP A 149 -3.25 -3.86 -17.47
C TRP A 149 -2.33 -3.33 -16.36
N MET A 150 -2.76 -2.33 -15.59
CA MET A 150 -1.99 -1.78 -14.46
C MET A 150 -1.77 -2.83 -13.36
N VAL A 151 -2.83 -3.55 -12.96
CA VAL A 151 -2.71 -4.65 -11.99
C VAL A 151 -1.74 -5.72 -12.48
N LEU A 152 -1.81 -6.09 -13.76
CA LEU A 152 -0.87 -7.03 -14.37
C LEU A 152 0.56 -6.51 -14.31
N ALA A 153 0.81 -5.26 -14.66
CA ALA A 153 2.14 -4.64 -14.59
C ALA A 153 2.74 -4.73 -13.18
N HIS A 154 1.97 -4.44 -12.15
CA HIS A 154 2.42 -4.59 -10.75
C HIS A 154 2.70 -6.04 -10.36
N THR A 155 1.82 -6.96 -10.73
CA THR A 155 2.06 -8.40 -10.45
C THR A 155 3.29 -8.93 -11.15
N LEU A 156 3.54 -8.49 -12.39
CA LEU A 156 4.71 -8.83 -13.18
C LEU A 156 5.99 -8.24 -12.58
N HIS A 157 5.93 -7.02 -12.04
CA HIS A 157 7.04 -6.44 -11.27
C HIS A 157 7.38 -7.29 -10.05
N GLY A 158 6.38 -7.70 -9.27
CA GLY A 158 6.55 -8.64 -8.16
C GLY A 158 7.18 -9.98 -8.60
N ALA A 159 6.68 -10.58 -9.68
CA ALA A 159 7.24 -11.81 -10.23
C ALA A 159 8.68 -11.65 -10.75
N ALA A 160 9.01 -10.49 -11.34
CA ALA A 160 10.35 -10.17 -11.80
C ALA A 160 11.33 -10.04 -10.62
N LEU A 161 10.88 -9.51 -9.48
CA LEU A 161 11.66 -9.48 -8.24
C LEU A 161 11.90 -10.89 -7.68
N ASP A 162 10.91 -11.80 -7.69
CA ASP A 162 11.11 -13.22 -7.31
C ASP A 162 12.18 -13.87 -8.18
N LEU A 163 12.10 -13.69 -9.50
CA LEU A 163 13.09 -14.21 -10.42
C LEU A 163 14.48 -13.60 -10.17
N GLY A 164 14.55 -12.30 -9.90
CA GLY A 164 15.78 -11.60 -9.54
C GLY A 164 16.41 -12.15 -8.26
N ALA A 165 15.60 -12.34 -7.22
CA ALA A 165 16.04 -12.88 -5.94
C ALA A 165 16.57 -14.33 -6.07
N ARG A 166 15.86 -15.16 -6.82
CA ARG A 166 16.27 -16.55 -7.09
C ARG A 166 17.58 -16.63 -7.86
N ARG A 167 17.84 -15.70 -8.79
CA ARG A 167 19.14 -15.59 -9.47
C ARG A 167 20.28 -15.21 -8.52
N GLN A 168 19.98 -14.64 -7.36
CA GLN A 168 20.96 -14.39 -6.29
C GLN A 168 21.03 -15.52 -5.25
N GLY A 169 20.37 -16.66 -5.49
CA GLY A 169 20.41 -17.84 -4.62
C GLY A 169 19.33 -17.88 -3.54
N ALA A 170 18.36 -16.96 -3.51
CA ALA A 170 17.26 -17.01 -2.57
C ALA A 170 16.27 -18.15 -2.87
N ARG A 171 15.56 -18.61 -1.84
CA ARG A 171 14.43 -19.53 -1.99
C ARG A 171 13.26 -18.83 -2.71
N PRO A 172 12.45 -19.57 -3.49
CA PRO A 172 11.31 -18.98 -4.19
C PRO A 172 10.19 -18.57 -3.24
N GLU A 173 9.72 -17.32 -3.33
CA GLU A 173 8.65 -16.76 -2.48
C GLU A 173 7.51 -16.20 -3.37
N ARG A 174 7.17 -16.98 -4.41
CA ARG A 174 6.26 -16.56 -5.50
C ARG A 174 4.97 -15.94 -5.01
N ARG A 175 4.35 -16.50 -3.96
CA ARG A 175 3.07 -16.02 -3.45
C ARG A 175 3.21 -14.64 -2.82
N ARG A 176 4.23 -14.43 -1.98
CA ARG A 176 4.53 -13.13 -1.36
C ARG A 176 4.94 -12.10 -2.43
N ALA A 177 5.69 -12.52 -3.45
CA ALA A 177 6.08 -11.67 -4.56
C ALA A 177 4.88 -11.17 -5.39
N LEU A 178 3.91 -12.05 -5.67
CA LEU A 178 2.67 -11.65 -6.35
C LEU A 178 1.81 -10.74 -5.46
N ARG A 179 1.71 -11.04 -4.16
CA ARG A 179 1.02 -10.18 -3.18
C ARG A 179 1.68 -8.81 -3.07
N PHE A 180 3.01 -8.74 -3.12
CA PHE A 180 3.76 -7.49 -3.17
C PHE A 180 3.27 -6.63 -4.33
N GLY A 181 3.21 -7.18 -5.54
CA GLY A 181 2.69 -6.47 -6.70
C GLY A 181 1.24 -6.00 -6.50
N LEU A 182 0.35 -6.90 -6.08
CA LEU A 182 -1.06 -6.57 -5.89
C LEU A 182 -1.30 -5.48 -4.83
N TYR A 183 -0.54 -5.49 -3.74
CA TYR A 183 -0.65 -4.43 -2.71
C TYR A 183 0.10 -3.15 -3.08
N ALA A 184 1.10 -3.23 -3.98
CA ALA A 184 1.77 -2.06 -4.52
C ALA A 184 0.81 -1.12 -5.28
N CYS A 185 -0.27 -1.62 -5.89
CA CYS A 185 -1.34 -0.79 -6.47
C CYS A 185 -1.92 0.26 -5.49
N GLY A 186 -1.80 0.03 -4.18
CA GLY A 186 -2.20 0.99 -3.15
C GLY A 186 -1.42 2.31 -3.23
N TRP A 187 -0.17 2.29 -3.69
CA TRP A 187 0.62 3.50 -3.87
C TRP A 187 0.11 4.37 -5.03
N ASP A 188 -0.52 3.79 -6.06
CA ASP A 188 -0.96 4.56 -7.24
C ASP A 188 -2.19 5.39 -6.86
N LEU A 189 -3.06 4.80 -6.04
CA LEU A 189 -4.16 5.51 -5.41
C LEU A 189 -3.68 6.66 -4.50
N MET A 190 -2.63 6.44 -3.72
CA MET A 190 -2.09 7.46 -2.80
C MET A 190 -1.34 8.58 -3.52
N ALA A 191 -0.59 8.24 -4.56
CA ALA A 191 0.16 9.19 -5.39
C ALA A 191 -0.74 9.98 -6.36
N GLY A 192 -1.91 9.44 -6.69
CA GLY A 192 -2.88 10.06 -7.59
C GLY A 192 -3.68 11.21 -6.96
N PRO A 193 -4.50 11.90 -7.77
CA PRO A 193 -5.30 13.05 -7.34
C PRO A 193 -6.21 12.76 -6.13
N LEU A 194 -6.83 11.58 -6.08
CA LEU A 194 -7.72 11.20 -4.98
C LEU A 194 -6.95 11.01 -3.66
N GLY A 195 -5.78 10.37 -3.71
CA GLY A 195 -4.90 10.23 -2.55
C GLY A 195 -4.40 11.58 -2.04
N ALA A 196 -3.95 12.45 -2.95
CA ALA A 196 -3.53 13.82 -2.62
C ALA A 196 -4.67 14.62 -1.94
N LEU A 197 -5.90 14.54 -2.48
CA LEU A 197 -7.07 15.20 -1.89
C LEU A 197 -7.40 14.64 -0.49
N ALA A 198 -7.41 13.32 -0.33
CA ALA A 198 -7.68 12.68 0.95
C ALA A 198 -6.65 13.10 2.02
N MET A 199 -5.38 13.23 1.63
CA MET A 199 -4.30 13.65 2.53
C MET A 199 -4.35 15.15 2.82
N LEU A 200 -4.76 15.97 1.86
CA LEU A 200 -5.02 17.39 2.09
C LEU A 200 -6.15 17.61 3.10
N ILE A 201 -7.24 16.84 3.01
CA ILE A 201 -8.38 16.94 3.92
C ILE A 201 -8.00 16.46 5.33
N THR A 202 -7.25 15.37 5.44
CA THR A 202 -6.97 14.74 6.75
C THR A 202 -5.71 15.27 7.44
N GLY A 203 -4.73 15.76 6.69
CA GLY A 203 -3.42 16.20 7.21
C GLY A 203 -2.95 17.56 6.71
N GLY A 204 -3.79 18.29 5.95
CA GLY A 204 -3.43 19.58 5.37
C GLY A 204 -2.36 19.48 4.28
N THR A 205 -1.77 20.62 3.91
CA THR A 205 -0.76 20.71 2.84
C THR A 205 0.49 19.89 3.14
N LYS A 206 0.91 19.84 4.41
CA LYS A 206 2.03 19.01 4.87
C LYS A 206 1.79 17.52 4.63
N GLY A 207 0.57 17.04 4.88
CA GLY A 207 0.20 15.65 4.60
C GLY A 207 0.28 15.32 3.11
N ALA A 208 -0.23 16.20 2.25
CA ALA A 208 -0.17 16.03 0.80
C ALA A 208 1.29 16.03 0.28
N GLU A 209 2.13 16.96 0.76
CA GLU A 209 3.55 17.02 0.41
C GLU A 209 4.33 15.78 0.87
N GLN A 210 4.05 15.29 2.08
CA GLN A 210 4.65 14.05 2.60
C GLN A 210 4.30 12.85 1.72
N VAL A 211 3.05 12.75 1.25
CA VAL A 211 2.62 11.65 0.38
C VAL A 211 3.25 11.76 -1.00
N LEU A 212 3.31 12.95 -1.59
CA LEU A 212 3.93 13.17 -2.89
C LEU A 212 5.44 12.83 -2.85
N SER A 213 6.15 13.31 -1.83
CA SER A 213 7.57 13.02 -1.64
C SER A 213 7.84 11.54 -1.34
N ALA A 214 6.98 10.89 -0.56
CA ALA A 214 7.06 9.46 -0.32
C ALA A 214 6.86 8.67 -1.62
N SER A 215 5.84 9.01 -2.41
CA SER A 215 5.46 8.27 -3.62
C SER A 215 6.61 8.14 -4.64
N LEU A 216 7.48 9.14 -4.75
CA LEU A 216 8.65 9.09 -5.65
C LEU A 216 9.72 8.08 -5.22
N ARG A 217 9.79 7.73 -3.92
CA ARG A 217 10.82 6.85 -3.34
C ARG A 217 10.27 5.46 -2.98
N VAL A 218 8.96 5.35 -2.84
CA VAL A 218 8.27 4.14 -2.37
C VAL A 218 8.57 2.92 -3.24
N PRO A 219 8.54 2.95 -4.58
CA PRO A 219 8.78 1.73 -5.37
C PRO A 219 10.14 1.09 -5.11
N GLY A 220 11.19 1.90 -4.98
CA GLY A 220 12.53 1.44 -4.63
C GLY A 220 12.62 0.89 -3.23
N LYS A 221 12.10 1.63 -2.24
CA LYS A 221 12.08 1.24 -0.82
C LYS A 221 11.30 -0.04 -0.57
N ALA A 222 10.10 -0.14 -1.15
CA ALA A 222 9.23 -1.30 -1.07
C ALA A 222 9.90 -2.55 -1.66
N SER A 223 10.50 -2.42 -2.86
CA SER A 223 11.20 -3.54 -3.51
C SER A 223 12.41 -4.00 -2.68
N MET A 224 13.20 -3.06 -2.14
CA MET A 224 14.30 -3.40 -1.23
C MET A 224 13.80 -4.07 0.04
N ALA A 225 12.73 -3.56 0.64
CA ALA A 225 12.16 -4.14 1.84
C ALA A 225 11.68 -5.58 1.63
N LEU A 226 11.02 -5.88 0.51
CA LEU A 226 10.68 -7.25 0.14
C LEU A 226 11.94 -8.13 0.03
N LEU A 227 12.96 -7.69 -0.69
CA LEU A 227 14.17 -8.46 -0.95
C LEU A 227 15.03 -8.70 0.31
N LEU A 228 15.09 -7.72 1.20
CA LEU A 228 15.81 -7.82 2.47
C LEU A 228 15.00 -8.59 3.52
N GLY A 229 13.70 -8.32 3.65
CA GLY A 229 12.87 -8.88 4.70
C GLY A 229 12.35 -10.28 4.40
N VAL A 230 11.77 -10.49 3.21
CA VAL A 230 11.16 -11.78 2.83
C VAL A 230 12.20 -12.75 2.27
N TYR A 231 13.10 -12.27 1.41
CA TYR A 231 14.12 -13.13 0.79
C TYR A 231 15.43 -13.20 1.58
N ALA A 232 15.59 -12.41 2.65
CA ALA A 232 16.80 -12.36 3.48
C ALA A 232 18.11 -12.18 2.68
N LEU A 233 18.06 -11.44 1.57
CA LEU A 233 19.25 -11.21 0.74
C LEU A 233 20.21 -10.23 1.41
N HIS A 234 21.51 -10.41 1.16
CA HIS A 234 22.51 -9.38 1.47
C HIS A 234 22.21 -8.09 0.68
N PRO A 235 22.43 -6.87 1.24
CA PRO A 235 22.08 -5.60 0.59
C PRO A 235 22.55 -5.46 -0.86
N ASP A 236 23.78 -5.86 -1.18
CA ASP A 236 24.30 -5.79 -2.54
C ASP A 236 23.59 -6.74 -3.52
N ALA A 237 23.20 -7.93 -3.03
CA ALA A 237 22.43 -8.89 -3.82
C ALA A 237 21.00 -8.41 -4.04
N ALA A 238 20.38 -7.83 -3.01
CA ALA A 238 19.06 -7.21 -3.10
C ALA A 238 19.05 -6.06 -4.13
N GLU A 239 20.06 -5.18 -4.12
CA GLU A 239 20.13 -4.08 -5.09
C GLU A 239 20.28 -4.58 -6.54
N ARG A 240 21.08 -5.64 -6.77
CA ARG A 240 21.17 -6.27 -8.11
C ARG A 240 19.84 -6.89 -8.54
N ALA A 241 19.19 -7.64 -7.64
CA ALA A 241 17.88 -8.24 -7.90
C ALA A 241 16.82 -7.18 -8.21
N ARG A 242 16.80 -6.08 -7.45
CA ARG A 242 15.90 -4.93 -7.65
C ARG A 242 16.11 -4.31 -9.03
N ARG A 243 17.36 -3.96 -9.39
CA ARG A 243 17.66 -3.36 -10.70
C ARG A 243 17.21 -4.25 -11.85
N ALA A 244 17.55 -5.54 -11.80
CA ALA A 244 17.15 -6.49 -12.83
C ALA A 244 15.61 -6.60 -12.93
N GLY A 245 14.92 -6.70 -11.79
CA GLY A 245 13.46 -6.75 -11.74
C GLY A 245 12.80 -5.50 -12.30
N SER A 246 13.25 -4.32 -11.88
CA SER A 246 12.75 -3.02 -12.36
C SER A 246 12.97 -2.82 -13.86
N ILE A 247 14.13 -3.21 -14.40
CA ILE A 247 14.39 -3.13 -15.84
C ILE A 247 13.46 -4.05 -16.62
N ALA A 248 13.29 -5.29 -16.16
CA ALA A 248 12.40 -6.25 -16.80
C ALA A 248 10.93 -5.78 -16.78
N ALA A 249 10.46 -5.27 -15.64
CA ALA A 249 9.12 -4.71 -15.50
C ALA A 249 8.92 -3.51 -16.43
N LEU A 250 9.87 -2.57 -16.46
CA LEU A 250 9.82 -1.39 -17.33
C LEU A 250 9.74 -1.80 -18.81
N ALA A 251 10.61 -2.70 -19.26
CA ALA A 251 10.62 -3.18 -20.64
C ALA A 251 9.29 -3.83 -21.03
N LEU A 252 8.72 -4.66 -20.15
CA LEU A 252 7.45 -5.34 -20.39
C LEU A 252 6.26 -4.37 -20.40
N THR A 253 6.24 -3.38 -19.51
CA THR A 253 5.21 -2.33 -19.50
C THR A 253 5.27 -1.49 -20.78
N ILE A 254 6.46 -1.08 -21.23
CA ILE A 254 6.62 -0.34 -22.49
C ILE A 254 6.15 -1.18 -23.69
N ALA A 255 6.62 -2.43 -23.79
CA ALA A 255 6.25 -3.31 -24.89
C ALA A 255 4.74 -3.59 -24.94
N SER A 256 4.11 -3.85 -23.79
CA SER A 256 2.66 -4.06 -23.71
C SER A 256 1.85 -2.80 -24.02
N GLY A 257 2.34 -1.62 -23.62
CA GLY A 257 1.73 -0.33 -24.00
C GLY A 257 1.73 -0.11 -25.51
N PHE A 258 2.85 -0.36 -26.18
CA PHE A 258 2.92 -0.28 -27.64
C PHE A 258 2.01 -1.30 -28.33
N ALA A 259 1.95 -2.53 -27.82
CA ALA A 259 1.05 -3.54 -28.35
C ALA A 259 -0.42 -3.14 -28.21
N ALA A 260 -0.82 -2.55 -27.07
CA ALA A 260 -2.17 -2.06 -26.86
C ALA A 260 -2.54 -0.92 -27.82
N ILE A 261 -1.62 0.03 -28.05
CA ILE A 261 -1.82 1.11 -29.02
C ILE A 261 -1.95 0.55 -30.44
N ALA A 262 -1.07 -0.37 -30.84
CA ALA A 262 -1.12 -0.98 -32.17
C ALA A 262 -2.44 -1.73 -32.40
N LEU A 263 -2.95 -2.44 -31.39
CA LEU A 263 -4.26 -3.09 -31.44
C LEU A 263 -5.39 -2.07 -31.55
N ALA A 264 -5.36 -0.99 -30.77
CA ALA A 264 -6.37 0.05 -30.83
C ALA A 264 -6.44 0.68 -32.23
N ILE A 265 -5.29 0.95 -32.87
CA ILE A 265 -5.21 1.48 -34.25
C ILE A 265 -5.72 0.46 -35.26
N ALA A 266 -5.42 -0.83 -35.09
CA ALA A 266 -5.85 -1.88 -36.02
C ALA A 266 -7.37 -2.12 -35.99
N PHE A 267 -8.05 -1.76 -34.90
CA PHE A 267 -9.49 -1.95 -34.71
C PHE A 267 -10.31 -0.65 -34.73
N SER A 268 -9.68 0.51 -34.93
CA SER A 268 -10.33 1.82 -35.11
C SER A 268 -10.58 2.12 -36.59
#